data_AF-X1F0U3-F1
#
_entry.id   AF-X1F0U3-F1
#
_cell.length_a   1.000
_cell.length_b   1.000
_cell.length_c   1.000
_cell.angle_alpha   90.00
_cell.angle_beta   90.00
_cell.angle_gamma   90.00
#
_symmetry.space_group_name_H-M   'P 1'
#
loop_
_entity.id
_entity.type
_entity.pdbx_description
1 polymer ?
#
loop_
_entity_poly.entity_id
_entity_poly.type
_entity_poly.pdbx_seq_one_letter_code
_entity_poly.pdbx_strand_id
1 'polypeptide(L)' 'MPRIVGVDIPSNKSIWISLTYIHGIGQYTSKQILKEAGIEKTTKAGKLTEDELSRITQIIDRNYIIGGQLHRQVAQNI' A
#
# COMPACT_ATOMS: atom_id res chain seq x y z
N MET A 1 -10.18 -10.84 4.35
CA MET A 1 -8.83 -10.41 3.94
C MET A 1 -8.97 -8.97 3.48
N PRO A 2 -8.24 -8.01 4.06
CA PRO A 2 -8.26 -6.65 3.56
C PRO A 2 -7.64 -6.63 2.17
N ARG A 3 -8.36 -6.08 1.20
CA ARG A 3 -7.87 -5.88 -0.17
C ARG A 3 -7.47 -4.42 -0.30
N ILE A 4 -6.20 -4.15 -0.56
CA ILE A 4 -5.70 -2.78 -0.80
C ILE A 4 -5.22 -2.71 -2.24
N VAL A 5 -5.80 -1.78 -3.00
CA VAL A 5 -5.47 -1.53 -4.41
C VAL A 5 -5.47 -2.81 -5.27
N GLY A 6 -6.47 -3.67 -5.08
CA GLY A 6 -6.61 -4.91 -5.85
C GLY A 6 -5.60 -6.01 -5.52
N VAL A 7 -4.70 -5.79 -4.54
CA VAL A 7 -3.77 -6.79 -4.02
C VAL A 7 -4.29 -7.32 -2.67
N ASP A 8 -4.31 -8.64 -2.55
CA ASP A 8 -4.65 -9.31 -1.30
C ASP A 8 -3.43 -9.31 -0.38
N ILE A 9 -3.59 -8.71 0.80
CA ILE A 9 -2.50 -8.57 1.77
C ILE A 9 -2.78 -9.42 3.02
N PRO A 10 -1.73 -10.05 3.59
CA PRO A 10 -1.88 -10.83 4.81
C PRO A 10 -2.33 -9.97 6.00
N SER A 11 -3.49 -10.29 6.56
CA SER A 11 -4.05 -9.62 7.75
C SER A 11 -3.28 -9.91 9.05
N ASN A 12 -2.52 -11.01 9.08
CA ASN A 12 -1.74 -11.43 10.25
C ASN A 12 -0.45 -10.64 10.47
N LYS A 13 0.02 -9.89 9.47
CA LYS A 13 1.26 -9.12 9.52
C LYS A 13 0.99 -7.65 9.87
N SER A 14 2.01 -6.96 10.36
CA SER A 14 1.99 -5.51 10.53
C SER A 14 1.80 -4.82 9.18
N ILE A 15 1.03 -3.73 9.18
CA ILE A 15 0.62 -3.05 7.95
C ILE A 15 1.82 -2.61 7.09
N TRP A 16 2.92 -2.18 7.72
CA TRP A 16 4.10 -1.77 6.98
C TRP A 16 4.74 -2.89 6.15
N ILE A 17 4.68 -4.14 6.64
CA ILE A 17 5.14 -5.33 5.90
C ILE A 17 4.10 -5.70 4.86
N SER A 18 2.82 -5.68 5.21
CA SER A 18 1.75 -6.01 4.28
C SER A 18 1.82 -5.12 3.04
N LEU A 19 1.99 -3.81 3.19
CA LEU A 19 2.11 -2.87 2.06
C LEU A 19 3.29 -3.19 1.13
N THR A 20 4.37 -3.80 1.62
CA THR A 20 5.51 -4.18 0.74
C THR A 20 5.23 -5.33 -0.21
N TYR A 21 4.10 -6.02 -0.06
CA TYR A 21 3.64 -7.02 -1.04
C TYR A 21 3.08 -6.36 -2.31
N ILE A 22 2.80 -5.05 -2.28
CA ILE A 22 2.32 -4.31 -3.44
C ILE A 22 3.52 -3.95 -4.31
N HIS A 23 3.48 -4.34 -5.58
CA HIS A 23 4.58 -4.16 -6.51
C HIS A 23 4.83 -2.68 -6.82
N GLY A 24 5.99 -2.15 -6.42
CA GLY A 24 6.32 -0.72 -6.47
C GLY A 24 6.33 -0.04 -5.10
N ILE A 25 5.89 -0.72 -4.04
CA ILE A 25 5.94 -0.20 -2.66
C ILE A 25 7.05 -0.91 -1.89
N GLY A 26 8.14 -0.18 -1.62
CA GLY A 26 9.23 -0.64 -0.75
C GLY A 26 8.99 -0.33 0.73
N GLN A 27 9.95 -0.71 1.59
CA GLN A 27 9.89 -0.38 3.03
C GLN A 27 9.84 1.13 3.30
N TYR A 28 10.57 1.93 2.51
CA TYR A 28 10.61 3.38 2.65
C TYR A 28 9.25 4.00 2.32
N THR A 29 8.73 3.69 1.14
CA THR A 29 7.41 4.10 0.64
C THR A 29 6.30 3.72 1.62
N SER A 30 6.30 2.47 2.08
CA SER A 30 5.33 1.97 3.06
C SER A 30 5.33 2.79 4.36
N LYS A 31 6.50 3.12 4.90
CA LYS A 31 6.62 3.99 6.09
C LYS A 31 6.14 5.42 5.82
N GLN A 32 6.41 5.98 4.63
CA GLN A 32 5.90 7.30 4.26
C GLN A 32 4.36 7.31 4.18
N ILE A 33 3.77 6.36 3.46
CA ILE A 33 2.32 6.23 3.31
C ILE A 33 1.65 6.14 4.68
N LEU A 34 2.20 5.31 5.58
CA LEU A 34 1.65 5.16 6.93
C LEU A 34 1.78 6.43 7.77
N LYS A 35 2.90 7.14 7.64
CA LYS A 35 3.11 8.44 8.31
C LYS A 35 2.12 9.50 7.81
N GLU A 36 1.87 9.52 6.51
CA GLU A 36 0.92 10.44 5.87
C GLU A 36 -0.54 10.09 6.20
N ALA A 37 -0.86 8.80 6.26
CA ALA A 37 -2.18 8.30 6.69
C ALA A 37 -2.44 8.50 8.20
N GLY A 38 -1.39 8.78 8.98
CA GLY A 38 -1.46 8.89 10.45
C GLY A 38 -1.65 7.53 11.15
N ILE A 39 -1.21 6.44 10.53
CA ILE A 39 -1.43 5.07 11.01
C ILE A 39 -0.12 4.52 11.58
N GLU A 40 -0.21 3.90 12.75
CA GLU A 40 0.97 3.28 13.36
C GLU A 40 1.41 2.04 12.57
N LYS A 41 2.69 1.98 12.20
CA LYS A 41 3.29 0.84 11.50
C LYS A 41 3.11 -0.49 12.25
N THR A 42 3.06 -0.46 13.58
CA THR A 42 2.94 -1.67 14.41
C THR A 42 1.56 -2.32 14.30
N THR A 43 0.56 -1.56 13.87
CA THR A 43 -0.82 -2.02 13.70
C THR A 43 -0.89 -3.18 12.71
N LYS A 44 -1.66 -4.21 13.06
CA LYS A 44 -1.90 -5.35 12.17
C LYS A 44 -2.81 -4.93 11.04
N ALA A 45 -2.54 -5.42 9.83
CA ALA A 45 -3.39 -5.14 8.67
C ALA A 45 -4.85 -5.59 8.88
N GLY A 46 -5.08 -6.66 9.66
CA GLY A 46 -6.43 -7.10 10.02
C GLY A 46 -7.15 -6.26 11.09
N LYS A 47 -6.47 -5.30 11.72
CA LYS A 47 -7.08 -4.36 12.69
C LYS A 47 -7.43 -3.01 12.07
N LEU A 48 -7.13 -2.82 10.78
CA LEU A 48 -7.45 -1.56 10.09
C LEU A 48 -8.96 -1.42 9.91
N THR A 49 -9.44 -0.22 10.15
CA THR A 49 -10.79 0.21 9.82
C THR A 49 -10.94 0.48 8.33
N GLU A 50 -12.17 0.46 7.81
CA GLU A 50 -12.42 0.80 6.40
C GLU A 50 -11.99 2.22 6.05
N ASP A 51 -12.11 3.18 6.98
CA ASP A 51 -11.63 4.56 6.81
C ASP A 51 -10.12 4.65 6.65
N GLU A 52 -9.37 3.87 7.43
CA GLU A 52 -7.91 3.79 7.34
C GLU A 52 -7.48 3.13 6.03
N LEU A 53 -8.16 2.06 5.62
CA LEU A 53 -7.94 1.38 4.35
C LEU A 53 -8.19 2.33 3.16
N SER A 54 -9.28 3.11 3.21
CA SER A 54 -9.61 4.10 2.19
C SER A 54 -8.56 5.21 2.10
N ARG A 55 -8.12 5.75 3.24
CA ARG A 55 -7.02 6.75 3.30
C ARG A 55 -5.73 6.23 2.70
N ILE A 56 -5.30 5.03 3.09
CA ILE A 56 -4.10 4.40 2.52
C ILE A 56 -4.26 4.26 1.01
N THR A 57 -5.40 3.76 0.54
CA THR A 57 -5.67 3.54 -0.89
C THR A 57 -5.59 4.85 -1.67
N GLN A 58 -6.17 5.95 -1.16
CA GLN A 58 -6.11 7.27 -1.80
C GLN A 58 -4.69 7.83 -1.86
N ILE A 59 -3.90 7.68 -0.80
CA ILE A 59 -2.50 8.14 -0.77
C ILE A 59 -1.68 7.37 -1.79
N ILE A 60 -1.88 6.05 -1.86
CA ILE A 60 -1.17 5.21 -2.81
C ILE A 60 -1.54 5.61 -4.25
N ASP A 61 -2.83 5.75 -4.56
CA ASP A 61 -3.31 6.07 -5.91
C ASP A 61 -2.87 7.47 -6.38
N ARG A 62 -2.75 8.44 -5.46
CA ARG A 62 -2.24 9.79 -5.77
C ARG A 62 -0.73 9.84 -5.96
N ASN A 63 0.03 9.24 -5.05
CA ASN A 63 1.47 9.49 -4.94
C ASN A 63 2.33 8.42 -5.62
N TYR A 64 1.76 7.24 -5.92
CA TYR A 64 2.54 6.10 -6.39
C TYR A 64 1.87 5.42 -7.58
N ILE A 65 2.61 5.31 -8.68
CA ILE A 65 2.19 4.53 -9.85
C ILE A 65 2.47 3.06 -9.53
N ILE A 66 1.43 2.27 -9.40
CA ILE A 66 1.49 0.87 -8.95
C ILE A 66 0.88 -0.06 -10.01
N GLY A 67 1.38 -1.30 -10.05
CA GLY A 67 0.82 -2.37 -10.89
C GLY A 67 0.84 -2.07 -12.39
N GLY A 68 -0.32 -2.14 -13.04
CA GLY A 68 -0.45 -2.12 -14.50
C GLY A 68 -0.12 -0.80 -15.18
N GLN A 69 -0.16 0.33 -14.46
CA GLN A 69 0.35 1.61 -15.00
C GLN A 69 1.88 1.66 -14.98
N LEU A 70 2.52 1.20 -13.90
CA LEU A 70 3.98 1.11 -13.82
C LEU A 70 4.52 0.18 -14.90
N HIS A 71 3.84 -0.97 -15.11
CA HIS A 71 4.23 -1.92 -16.15
C HIS A 71 4.15 -1.32 -17.56
N ARG A 72 3.08 -0.57 -17.87
CA ARG A 72 2.95 0.15 -19.15
C ARG A 72 4.00 1.24 -19.31
N GLN A 73 4.29 2.00 -18.25
CA GLN A 73 5.28 3.07 -18.30
C GLN A 73 6.70 2.54 -18.49
N VAL A 74 7.06 1.43 -17.84
CA VAL A 74 8.36 0.78 -18.05
C VAL A 74 8.46 0.23 -19.48
N ALA A 75 7.40 -0.39 -20.00
CA ALA A 75 7.37 -0.89 -21.37
C ALA A 75 7.45 0.23 -22.44
N GLN A 76 6.93 1.43 -22.16
CA GLN A 76 7.02 2.59 -23.05
C GLN A 76 8.36 3.33 -23.03
N ASN A 77 9.19 3.12 -22.00
CA ASN A 77 10.51 3.76 -21.89
C ASN A 77 11.66 2.88 -22.41
N ILE A 78 11.35 1.88 -23.26
CA ILE A 78 12.33 1.06 -24.00
C ILE A 78 12.61 1.66 -25.37
#